data_AF-A0A7S4PG31-F1
#
_entry.id   AF-A0A7S4PG31-F1
#
_cell.length_a   1.000
_cell.length_b   1.000
_cell.length_c   1.000
_cell.angle_alpha   90.00
_cell.angle_beta   90.00
_cell.angle_gamma   90.00
#
_symmetry.space_group_name_H-M   'P 1'
#
loop_
_entity.id
_entity.type
_entity.pdbx_description
1 polymer ?
#
loop_
_entity_poly.entity_id
_entity_poly.type
_entity_poly.pdbx_seq_one_letter_code
_entity_poly.pdbx_strand_id
1 'polypeptide(L)'
;MPTKEVYGAQPPIEILRQYLDHNGWYDNKEKTFRTIIDMMYVCAMGPPGGGRTFITPRFLRWFNVISVTEFDNEAMTGIFESIIKFEFDKRAVSQTIKGLKDAVIKSTMDVYDSALEKLLPTPMKSHYLFNLRDFGRVIFGFLMADTSKLTNSEQVARLWVHEILRVYYDRLNDDADREWLIQYIREVLKKNWSLDLNKMMEHLMTEADEGVVGIPQMRRLIFTDFCGPDGKGGYAEVPDPQKAIEVCNTFLDDY
;
A
#
# COMPACT_ATOMS: atom_id res chain seq x y z
N MET A 1 4.40 -6.94 -19.66
CA MET A 1 4.05 -7.96 -20.67
C MET A 1 5.18 -8.00 -21.70
N PRO A 2 5.55 -9.17 -22.23
CA PRO A 2 6.60 -9.27 -23.25
C PRO A 2 6.33 -8.33 -24.43
N THR A 3 7.36 -7.57 -24.83
CA THR A 3 7.29 -6.66 -25.97
C THR A 3 7.00 -7.44 -27.24
N LYS A 4 6.13 -6.89 -28.10
CA LYS A 4 5.87 -7.45 -29.42
C LYS A 4 7.06 -7.15 -30.32
N GLU A 5 7.49 -8.13 -31.11
CA GLU A 5 8.45 -7.89 -32.19
C GLU A 5 7.79 -7.09 -33.34
N VAL A 6 8.59 -6.73 -34.34
CA VAL A 6 8.14 -5.97 -35.53
C VAL A 6 6.95 -6.64 -36.24
N TYR A 7 6.91 -7.97 -36.24
CA TYR A 7 5.84 -8.77 -36.84
C TYR A 7 4.69 -9.10 -35.88
N GLY A 8 4.70 -8.55 -34.66
CA GLY A 8 3.62 -8.67 -33.69
C GLY A 8 3.64 -9.92 -32.82
N ALA A 9 4.58 -10.86 -33.04
CA ALA A 9 4.75 -12.02 -32.17
C ALA A 9 5.36 -11.64 -30.82
N GLN A 10 5.17 -12.52 -29.83
CA GLN A 10 5.76 -12.38 -28.50
C GLN A 10 6.56 -13.66 -28.21
N PRO A 11 7.87 -13.69 -28.52
CA PRO A 11 8.67 -14.92 -28.43
C PRO A 11 8.56 -15.67 -27.09
N PRO A 12 8.52 -15.00 -25.92
CA PRO A 12 8.33 -15.70 -24.65
C PRO A 12 7.00 -16.47 -24.55
N ILE A 13 5.92 -15.92 -25.11
CA ILE A 13 4.60 -16.57 -25.12
C ILE A 13 4.59 -17.72 -26.12
N GLU A 14 5.32 -17.61 -27.23
CA GLU A 14 5.42 -18.70 -28.21
C GLU A 14 6.20 -19.90 -27.69
N ILE A 15 7.22 -19.70 -26.83
CA ILE A 15 7.88 -20.81 -26.12
C ILE A 15 6.91 -21.51 -25.18
N LEU A 16 6.13 -20.76 -24.40
CA LEU A 16 5.09 -21.34 -23.53
C LEU A 16 4.01 -22.06 -24.35
N ARG A 17 3.67 -21.56 -25.53
CA ARG A 17 2.76 -22.27 -26.44
C ARG A 17 3.38 -23.56 -26.97
N GLN A 18 4.66 -23.54 -27.36
CA GLN A 18 5.38 -24.73 -27.81
C GLN A 18 5.34 -25.82 -26.74
N TYR A 19 5.56 -25.44 -25.48
CA TYR A 19 5.38 -26.34 -24.36
C TYR A 19 3.99 -26.97 -24.33
N LEU A 20 2.93 -26.15 -24.37
CA LEU A 20 1.55 -26.64 -24.25
C LEU A 20 1.14 -27.53 -25.43
N ASP A 21 1.67 -27.26 -26.62
CA ASP A 21 1.39 -28.04 -27.82
C ASP A 21 2.20 -29.36 -27.87
N HIS A 22 3.43 -29.39 -27.35
CA HIS A 22 4.38 -30.49 -27.56
C HIS A 22 4.92 -31.15 -26.28
N ASN A 23 4.46 -30.74 -25.09
CA ASN A 23 4.95 -31.18 -23.78
C ASN A 23 6.47 -30.98 -23.59
N GLY A 24 7.02 -29.91 -24.16
CA GLY A 24 8.46 -29.66 -24.12
C GLY A 24 8.94 -28.62 -25.12
N TRP A 25 10.25 -28.39 -25.13
CA TRP A 25 10.91 -27.51 -26.09
C TRP A 25 12.33 -27.97 -26.37
N TYR A 26 12.95 -27.42 -27.42
CA TYR A 26 14.33 -27.72 -27.76
C TYR A 26 15.31 -26.95 -26.88
N ASP A 27 16.36 -27.63 -26.45
CA ASP A 27 17.52 -26.98 -25.86
C ASP A 27 18.28 -26.20 -26.94
N ASN A 28 18.53 -24.91 -26.71
CA ASN A 28 19.25 -24.07 -27.67
C ASN A 28 20.72 -24.49 -27.86
N LYS A 29 21.34 -25.11 -26.84
CA LYS A 29 22.75 -25.55 -26.92
C LYS A 29 22.88 -26.92 -27.57
N GLU A 30 22.19 -27.91 -27.00
CA GLU A 30 22.30 -29.31 -27.42
C GLU A 30 21.43 -29.64 -28.63
N LYS A 31 20.46 -28.77 -28.98
CA LYS A 31 19.48 -28.98 -30.05
C LYS A 31 18.66 -30.25 -29.87
N THR A 32 18.59 -30.77 -28.65
CA THR A 32 17.81 -31.93 -28.25
C THR A 32 16.44 -31.49 -27.74
N PHE A 33 15.39 -32.25 -28.05
CA PHE A 33 14.06 -31.98 -27.51
C PHE A 33 14.00 -32.44 -26.05
N ARG A 34 13.64 -31.53 -25.14
CA ARG A 34 13.44 -31.83 -23.72
C ARG A 34 11.94 -31.94 -23.45
N THR A 35 11.48 -33.16 -23.20
CA THR A 35 10.12 -33.42 -22.71
C THR A 35 10.04 -33.06 -21.24
N ILE A 36 9.01 -32.33 -20.87
CA ILE A 36 8.73 -31.94 -19.49
C ILE A 36 7.48 -32.69 -19.05
N ILE A 37 7.55 -33.24 -17.84
CA ILE A 37 6.55 -34.16 -17.29
C ILE A 37 6.00 -33.53 -16.01
N ASP A 38 4.71 -33.75 -15.74
CA ASP A 38 4.03 -33.38 -14.50
C ASP A 38 4.11 -31.90 -14.10
N MET A 39 3.71 -31.02 -15.01
CA MET A 39 3.64 -29.57 -14.77
C MET A 39 2.21 -29.04 -14.98
N MET A 40 1.79 -28.16 -14.08
CA MET A 40 0.54 -27.41 -14.18
C MET A 40 0.82 -25.91 -14.32
N TYR A 41 0.06 -25.24 -15.18
CA TYR A 41 0.20 -23.80 -15.42
C TYR A 41 -0.99 -23.04 -14.85
N VAL A 42 -0.67 -22.00 -14.07
CA VAL A 42 -1.61 -20.95 -13.69
C VAL A 42 -1.00 -19.63 -14.15
N CYS A 43 -1.76 -18.84 -14.90
CA CYS A 43 -1.31 -17.57 -15.46
C CYS A 43 -2.25 -16.46 -15.01
N ALA A 44 -1.67 -15.28 -14.73
CA ALA A 44 -2.42 -14.06 -14.41
C ALA A 44 -1.99 -12.95 -15.36
N MET A 45 -2.94 -12.14 -15.81
CA MET A 45 -2.70 -10.95 -16.60
C MET A 45 -3.62 -9.81 -16.16
N GLY A 46 -3.15 -8.58 -16.30
CA GLY A 46 -4.03 -7.42 -16.20
C GLY A 46 -5.00 -7.38 -17.40
N PRO A 47 -6.21 -6.79 -17.24
CA PRO A 47 -7.12 -6.60 -18.36
C PRO A 47 -6.43 -5.93 -19.54
N PRO A 48 -6.60 -6.43 -20.77
CA PRO A 48 -5.99 -5.83 -21.94
C PRO A 48 -6.66 -4.48 -22.26
N GLY A 49 -5.87 -3.51 -22.72
CA GLY A 49 -6.33 -2.12 -22.91
C GLY A 49 -5.48 -1.11 -22.13
N GLY A 50 -5.70 0.19 -22.37
CA GLY A 50 -5.01 1.28 -21.64
C GLY A 50 -3.47 1.22 -21.70
N GLY A 51 -2.90 0.76 -22.81
CA GLY A 51 -1.45 0.56 -22.98
C GLY A 51 -0.95 -0.84 -22.61
N ARG A 52 -1.81 -1.74 -22.11
CA ARG A 52 -1.47 -3.15 -21.86
C ARG A 52 -1.68 -4.00 -23.10
N THR A 53 -0.72 -4.89 -23.36
CA THR A 53 -0.71 -5.73 -24.55
C THR A 53 -1.74 -6.86 -24.49
N PHE A 54 -2.50 -7.04 -25.56
CA PHE A 54 -3.36 -8.22 -25.77
C PHE A 54 -2.53 -9.49 -25.93
N ILE A 55 -2.95 -10.57 -25.28
CA ILE A 55 -2.42 -11.92 -25.47
C ILE A 55 -2.98 -12.53 -26.76
N THR A 56 -2.18 -13.37 -27.43
CA THR A 56 -2.59 -14.04 -28.66
C THR A 56 -3.71 -15.06 -28.40
N PRO A 57 -4.77 -15.11 -29.25
CA PRO A 57 -5.84 -16.11 -29.11
C PRO A 57 -5.33 -17.57 -29.16
N ARG A 58 -4.24 -17.80 -29.88
CA ARG A 58 -3.58 -19.12 -29.98
C ARG A 58 -3.02 -19.60 -28.64
N PHE A 59 -2.61 -18.69 -27.77
CA PHE A 59 -2.17 -19.05 -26.42
C PHE A 59 -3.38 -19.21 -25.49
N LEU A 60 -4.36 -18.31 -25.58
CA LEU A 60 -5.58 -18.36 -24.75
C LEU A 60 -6.41 -19.63 -24.95
N ARG A 61 -6.36 -20.29 -26.12
CA ARG A 61 -7.11 -21.53 -26.38
C ARG A 61 -6.83 -22.66 -25.37
N TRP A 62 -5.66 -22.63 -24.73
CA TRP A 62 -5.23 -23.64 -23.76
C TRP A 62 -5.69 -23.35 -22.33
N PHE A 63 -6.29 -22.18 -22.08
CA PHE A 63 -6.66 -21.73 -20.75
C PHE A 63 -8.15 -21.42 -20.67
N ASN A 64 -8.72 -21.70 -19.49
CA ASN A 64 -9.99 -21.10 -19.10
C ASN A 64 -9.72 -19.72 -18.52
N VAL A 65 -10.28 -18.67 -19.13
CA VAL A 65 -10.10 -17.28 -18.67
C VAL A 65 -11.14 -16.98 -17.60
N ILE A 66 -10.68 -16.75 -16.37
CA ILE A 66 -11.51 -16.30 -15.26
C ILE A 66 -11.19 -14.83 -15.02
N SER A 67 -12.22 -13.98 -15.07
CA SER A 67 -12.07 -12.56 -14.76
C SER A 67 -12.33 -12.33 -13.28
N VAL A 68 -11.41 -11.64 -12.61
CA VAL A 68 -11.58 -11.18 -11.23
C VAL A 68 -12.02 -9.72 -11.29
N THR A 69 -13.25 -9.46 -10.88
CA THR A 69 -13.79 -8.12 -10.76
C THR A 69 -13.28 -7.45 -9.49
N GLU A 70 -13.45 -6.13 -9.42
CA GLU A 70 -13.22 -5.40 -8.18
C GLU A 70 -14.16 -5.90 -7.09
N PHE A 71 -13.68 -5.87 -5.85
CA PHE A 71 -14.45 -6.28 -4.68
C PHE A 71 -15.41 -5.16 -4.29
N ASP A 72 -16.56 -5.53 -3.75
CA ASP A 72 -17.46 -4.57 -3.11
C ASP A 72 -16.90 -4.10 -1.76
N ASN A 73 -17.39 -2.95 -1.30
CA ASN A 73 -16.95 -2.36 -0.05
C ASN A 73 -17.24 -3.28 1.16
N GLU A 74 -18.27 -4.11 1.07
CA GLU A 74 -18.61 -5.09 2.11
C GLU A 74 -17.59 -6.24 2.17
N ALA A 75 -17.24 -6.87 1.05
CA ALA A 75 -16.21 -7.90 1.05
C ALA A 75 -14.84 -7.33 1.43
N MET A 76 -14.49 -6.13 0.95
CA MET A 76 -13.24 -5.47 1.34
C MET A 76 -13.17 -5.26 2.85
N THR A 77 -14.22 -4.70 3.45
CA THR A 77 -14.35 -4.55 4.91
C THR A 77 -14.17 -5.90 5.60
N GLY A 78 -14.88 -6.93 5.17
CA GLY A 78 -14.81 -8.26 5.77
C GLY A 78 -13.43 -8.92 5.71
N ILE A 79 -12.72 -8.77 4.57
CA ILE A 79 -11.36 -9.30 4.38
C ILE A 79 -10.40 -8.63 5.36
N PHE A 80 -10.35 -7.30 5.40
CA PHE A 80 -9.40 -6.57 6.23
C PHE A 80 -9.76 -6.62 7.72
N GLU A 81 -11.05 -6.68 8.08
CA GLU A 81 -11.48 -6.91 9.46
C GLU A 81 -10.98 -8.26 9.99
N SER A 82 -11.07 -9.31 9.15
CA SER A 82 -10.60 -10.64 9.50
C SER A 82 -9.10 -10.67 9.73
N ILE A 83 -8.33 -9.97 8.88
CA ILE A 83 -6.86 -9.86 9.00
C ILE A 83 -6.47 -9.12 10.28
N ILE A 84 -7.04 -7.94 10.54
CA ILE A 84 -6.72 -7.16 11.74
C ILE A 84 -7.10 -7.93 13.00
N LYS A 85 -8.28 -8.56 13.02
CA LYS A 85 -8.74 -9.36 14.16
C LYS A 85 -7.76 -10.49 14.45
N PHE A 86 -7.36 -11.25 13.43
CA PHE A 86 -6.40 -12.35 13.59
C PHE A 86 -5.07 -11.88 14.19
N GLU A 87 -4.50 -10.79 13.68
CA GLU A 87 -3.23 -10.26 14.19
C GLU A 87 -3.37 -9.68 15.61
N PHE A 88 -4.47 -9.00 15.91
CA PHE A 88 -4.74 -8.47 17.25
C PHE A 88 -4.92 -9.57 18.30
N ASP A 89 -5.56 -10.69 17.93
CA ASP A 89 -5.72 -11.85 18.80
C ASP A 89 -4.38 -12.56 19.03
N LYS A 90 -3.57 -12.71 17.97
CA LYS A 90 -2.22 -13.29 18.04
C LYS A 90 -1.27 -12.50 18.95
N ARG A 91 -1.36 -11.16 18.94
CA ARG A 91 -0.46 -10.27 19.71
C ARG A 91 -0.97 -9.89 21.09
N ALA A 92 -2.12 -10.42 21.52
CA ALA A 92 -2.75 -10.11 22.81
C ALA A 92 -2.91 -8.60 23.07
N VAL A 93 -3.30 -7.85 22.03
CA VAL A 93 -3.49 -6.39 22.10
C VAL A 93 -4.60 -6.02 23.09
N SER A 94 -4.50 -4.86 23.74
CA SER A 94 -5.50 -4.38 24.69
C SER A 94 -6.89 -4.26 24.06
N GLN A 95 -7.93 -4.53 24.85
CA GLN A 95 -9.32 -4.51 24.37
C GLN A 95 -9.74 -3.14 23.83
N THR A 96 -9.21 -2.07 24.41
CA THR A 96 -9.42 -0.68 23.94
C THR A 96 -8.99 -0.51 22.49
N ILE A 97 -7.80 -0.99 22.14
CA ILE A 97 -7.26 -0.87 20.78
C ILE A 97 -7.99 -1.82 19.82
N LYS A 98 -8.37 -3.02 20.29
CA LYS A 98 -9.20 -3.94 19.50
C LYS A 98 -10.53 -3.33 19.08
N GLY A 99 -11.11 -2.47 19.91
CA GLY A 99 -12.33 -1.72 19.58
C GLY A 99 -12.17 -0.68 18.48
N LEU A 100 -10.94 -0.26 18.16
CA LEU A 100 -10.66 0.78 17.15
C LEU A 100 -10.49 0.22 15.73
N LYS A 101 -10.47 -1.11 15.57
CA LYS A 101 -10.26 -1.75 14.25
C LYS A 101 -11.30 -1.29 13.20
N ASP A 102 -12.55 -1.12 13.61
CA ASP A 102 -13.64 -0.73 12.70
C ASP A 102 -13.45 0.72 12.22
N ALA A 103 -12.95 1.59 13.11
CA ALA A 103 -12.62 2.97 12.76
C ALA A 103 -11.46 3.02 11.76
N VAL A 104 -10.42 2.20 11.93
CA VAL A 104 -9.29 2.10 10.99
C VAL A 104 -9.77 1.68 9.60
N ILE A 105 -10.59 0.64 9.51
CA ILE A 105 -11.02 0.09 8.22
C ILE A 105 -11.98 1.04 7.51
N LYS A 106 -13.00 1.56 8.22
CA LYS A 106 -13.94 2.54 7.64
C LYS A 106 -13.23 3.81 7.18
N SER A 107 -12.27 4.30 7.96
CA SER A 107 -11.50 5.49 7.60
C SER A 107 -10.60 5.25 6.39
N THR A 108 -9.98 4.07 6.30
CA THR A 108 -9.17 3.69 5.14
C THR A 108 -10.03 3.54 3.89
N MET A 109 -11.25 3.01 4.02
CA MET A 109 -12.23 2.94 2.93
C MET A 109 -12.64 4.32 2.43
N ASP A 110 -13.03 5.22 3.34
CA ASP A 110 -13.42 6.59 2.99
C ASP A 110 -12.31 7.31 2.19
N VAL A 111 -11.06 7.18 2.64
CA VAL A 111 -9.88 7.76 1.94
C VAL A 111 -9.64 7.08 0.59
N TYR A 112 -9.73 5.75 0.54
CA TYR A 112 -9.52 4.98 -0.69
C TYR A 112 -10.53 5.36 -1.78
N ASP A 113 -11.83 5.37 -1.45
CA ASP A 113 -12.91 5.71 -2.39
C ASP A 113 -12.76 7.15 -2.89
N SER A 114 -12.46 8.09 -1.98
CA SER A 114 -12.26 9.49 -2.35
C SER A 114 -10.99 9.74 -3.17
N ALA A 115 -9.92 8.98 -2.91
CA ALA A 115 -8.71 9.04 -3.70
C ALA A 115 -8.95 8.50 -5.12
N LEU A 116 -9.70 7.42 -5.29
CA LEU A 116 -10.07 6.90 -6.61
C LEU A 116 -10.91 7.89 -7.41
N GLU A 117 -11.81 8.63 -6.77
CA GLU A 117 -12.67 9.60 -7.44
C GLU A 117 -11.91 10.87 -7.84
N LYS A 118 -11.06 11.41 -6.95
CA LYS A 118 -10.45 12.75 -7.12
C LYS A 118 -9.04 12.72 -7.68
N LEU A 119 -8.24 11.71 -7.35
CA LEU A 119 -6.84 11.61 -7.75
C LEU A 119 -6.68 10.75 -9.01
N LEU A 120 -7.29 11.22 -10.10
CA LEU A 120 -7.25 10.49 -11.38
C LEU A 120 -5.89 10.59 -12.07
N PRO A 121 -5.43 9.51 -12.74
CA PRO A 121 -4.20 9.53 -13.50
C PRO A 121 -4.37 10.41 -14.74
N THR A 122 -3.62 11.51 -14.79
CA THR A 122 -3.49 12.37 -15.97
C THR A 122 -2.08 12.25 -16.56
N PRO A 123 -1.80 12.71 -17.79
CA PRO A 123 -0.43 12.70 -18.33
C PRO A 123 0.59 13.39 -17.43
N MET A 124 0.19 14.43 -16.69
CA MET A 124 1.05 15.13 -15.71
C MET A 124 1.14 14.39 -14.36
N LYS A 125 0.14 13.55 -14.02
CA LYS A 125 0.01 12.83 -12.76
C LYS A 125 -0.15 11.32 -13.00
N SER A 126 0.68 10.76 -13.88
CA SER A 126 0.53 9.37 -14.37
C SER A 126 0.76 8.31 -13.28
N HIS A 127 1.41 8.70 -12.19
CA HIS A 127 1.69 7.86 -11.02
C HIS A 127 0.53 7.80 -10.01
N TYR A 128 -0.57 8.53 -10.25
CA TYR A 128 -1.79 8.49 -9.43
C TYR A 128 -2.62 7.25 -9.78
N LEU A 129 -2.02 6.07 -9.52
CA LEU A 129 -2.63 4.77 -9.75
C LEU A 129 -2.85 4.10 -8.39
N PHE A 130 -4.07 4.23 -7.87
CA PHE A 130 -4.48 3.60 -6.63
C PHE A 130 -5.24 2.31 -6.90
N ASN A 131 -4.95 1.26 -6.13
CA ASN A 131 -5.64 -0.02 -6.22
C ASN A 131 -5.73 -0.69 -4.83
N LEU A 132 -6.34 -1.87 -4.75
CA LEU A 132 -6.49 -2.63 -3.50
C LEU A 132 -5.18 -2.86 -2.73
N ARG A 133 -4.03 -2.93 -3.42
CA ARG A 133 -2.72 -3.05 -2.75
C ARG A 133 -2.44 -1.85 -1.87
N ASP A 134 -2.92 -0.67 -2.22
CA ASP A 134 -2.69 0.55 -1.46
C ASP A 134 -3.53 0.56 -0.19
N PHE A 135 -4.79 0.12 -0.28
CA PHE A 135 -5.58 -0.20 0.91
C PHE A 135 -4.83 -1.20 1.81
N GLY A 136 -4.35 -2.30 1.22
CA GLY A 136 -3.59 -3.32 1.96
C GLY A 136 -2.31 -2.77 2.59
N ARG A 137 -1.57 -1.88 1.92
CA ARG A 137 -0.35 -1.25 2.46
C ARG A 137 -0.64 -0.42 3.70
N VAL A 138 -1.74 0.31 3.73
CA VAL A 138 -2.16 1.06 4.94
C VAL A 138 -2.40 0.10 6.10
N ILE A 139 -3.18 -0.96 5.87
CA ILE A 139 -3.50 -1.94 6.91
C ILE A 139 -2.26 -2.70 7.37
N PHE A 140 -1.41 -3.16 6.46
CA PHE A 140 -0.21 -3.89 6.82
C PHE A 140 0.83 -3.00 7.50
N GLY A 141 1.01 -1.75 7.06
CA GLY A 141 1.86 -0.77 7.74
C GLY A 141 1.37 -0.46 9.16
N PHE A 142 0.05 -0.31 9.33
CA PHE A 142 -0.57 -0.19 10.64
C PHE A 142 -0.28 -1.41 11.53
N LEU A 143 -0.31 -2.61 10.97
CA LEU A 143 0.02 -3.86 11.66
C LEU A 143 1.54 -4.06 11.90
N MET A 144 2.42 -3.22 11.35
CA MET A 144 3.85 -3.27 11.68
C MET A 144 4.15 -2.58 13.02
N ALA A 145 3.23 -1.75 13.51
CA ALA A 145 3.43 -1.01 14.75
C ALA A 145 3.61 -1.90 15.98
N ASP A 146 4.48 -1.43 16.87
CA ASP A 146 4.69 -2.01 18.17
C ASP A 146 3.47 -1.74 19.05
N THR A 147 2.61 -2.75 19.14
CA THR A 147 1.34 -2.69 19.89
C THR A 147 1.55 -2.47 21.38
N SER A 148 2.75 -2.70 21.92
CA SER A 148 3.07 -2.42 23.34
C SER A 148 3.16 -0.92 23.64
N LYS A 149 3.48 -0.10 22.63
CA LYS A 149 3.63 1.35 22.74
C LYS A 149 2.35 2.13 22.40
N LEU A 150 1.37 1.45 21.81
CA LEU A 150 0.04 2.00 21.56
C LEU A 150 -0.78 1.86 22.83
N THR A 151 -1.20 2.98 23.42
CA THR A 151 -1.97 2.99 24.67
C THR A 151 -3.26 3.79 24.55
N ASN A 152 -3.27 4.84 23.72
CA ASN A 152 -4.39 5.75 23.56
C ASN A 152 -4.98 5.69 22.13
N SER A 153 -6.28 5.99 22.01
CA SER A 153 -6.98 6.12 20.73
C SER A 153 -6.34 7.17 19.82
N GLU A 154 -5.82 8.26 20.38
CA GLU A 154 -5.12 9.29 19.60
C GLU A 154 -3.82 8.76 18.98
N GLN A 155 -3.05 7.94 19.69
CA GLN A 155 -1.82 7.33 19.13
C GLN A 155 -2.15 6.39 17.96
N VAL A 156 -3.24 5.62 18.09
CA VAL A 156 -3.72 4.73 17.02
C VAL A 156 -4.19 5.53 15.82
N ALA A 157 -4.92 6.62 16.04
CA ALA A 157 -5.35 7.54 14.98
C ALA A 157 -4.15 8.22 14.30
N ARG A 158 -3.13 8.65 15.05
CA ARG A 158 -1.88 9.19 14.50
C ARG A 158 -1.11 8.18 13.66
N LEU A 159 -1.00 6.94 14.12
CA LEU A 159 -0.42 5.86 13.34
C LEU A 159 -1.19 5.66 12.03
N TRP A 160 -2.52 5.61 12.08
CA TRP A 160 -3.34 5.52 10.87
C TRP A 160 -3.10 6.70 9.92
N VAL A 161 -3.09 7.93 10.42
CA VAL A 161 -2.76 9.12 9.60
C VAL A 161 -1.39 8.97 8.96
N HIS A 162 -0.37 8.55 9.72
CA HIS A 162 0.97 8.31 9.20
C HIS A 162 0.96 7.33 8.02
N GLU A 163 0.29 6.18 8.15
CA GLU A 163 0.21 5.19 7.09
C GLU A 163 -0.52 5.72 5.85
N ILE A 164 -1.58 6.52 6.02
CA ILE A 164 -2.24 7.20 4.91
C ILE A 164 -1.27 8.14 4.18
N LEU A 165 -0.46 8.90 4.94
CA LEU A 165 0.54 9.78 4.34
C LEU A 165 1.57 8.99 3.53
N ARG A 166 2.12 7.91 4.08
CA ARG A 166 3.11 7.07 3.37
C ARG A 166 2.58 6.42 2.11
N VAL A 167 1.31 6.03 2.09
CA VAL A 167 0.72 5.35 0.94
C VAL A 167 0.23 6.32 -0.13
N TYR A 168 -0.47 7.38 0.27
CA TYR A 168 -1.15 8.31 -0.65
C TYR A 168 -0.40 9.63 -0.79
N TYR A 169 -0.08 10.30 0.33
CA TYR A 169 0.49 11.65 0.33
C TYR A 169 1.87 11.71 -0.34
N ASP A 170 2.73 10.72 -0.08
CA ASP A 170 4.08 10.67 -0.66
C ASP A 170 4.08 10.52 -2.20
N ARG A 171 2.94 10.16 -2.81
CA ARG A 171 2.77 10.15 -4.27
C ARG A 171 2.31 11.49 -4.82
N LEU A 172 1.81 12.41 -4.00
CA LEU A 172 1.23 13.67 -4.48
C LEU A 172 2.32 14.66 -4.88
N ASN A 173 2.21 15.22 -6.07
CA ASN A 173 3.18 16.18 -6.59
C ASN A 173 2.80 17.64 -6.27
N ASP A 174 1.51 17.97 -6.34
CA ASP A 174 1.00 19.33 -6.15
C ASP A 174 0.57 19.60 -4.70
N ASP A 175 0.86 20.81 -4.22
CA ASP A 175 0.43 21.23 -2.88
C ASP A 175 -1.10 21.34 -2.76
N ALA A 176 -1.81 21.60 -3.85
CA ALA A 176 -3.27 21.59 -3.86
C ALA A 176 -3.86 20.20 -3.53
N ASP A 177 -3.29 19.13 -4.10
CA ASP A 177 -3.74 17.76 -3.80
C ASP A 177 -3.36 17.36 -2.38
N ARG A 178 -2.19 17.81 -1.90
CA ARG A 178 -1.72 17.57 -0.53
C ARG A 178 -2.63 18.24 0.50
N GLU A 179 -2.99 19.50 0.27
CA GLU A 179 -3.91 20.26 1.12
C GLU A 179 -5.30 19.60 1.11
N TRP A 180 -5.77 19.16 -0.06
CA TRP A 180 -7.02 18.41 -0.19
C TRP A 180 -7.00 17.12 0.66
N LEU A 181 -5.93 16.32 0.57
CA LEU A 181 -5.81 15.08 1.34
C LEU A 181 -5.80 15.36 2.85
N ILE A 182 -5.07 16.38 3.29
CA ILE A 182 -5.02 16.78 4.71
C ILE A 182 -6.42 17.21 5.18
N GLN A 183 -7.13 18.01 4.39
CA GLN A 183 -8.49 18.43 4.71
C GLN A 183 -9.45 17.22 4.76
N TYR A 184 -9.30 16.27 3.83
CA TYR A 184 -10.12 15.07 3.83
C TYR A 184 -9.84 14.17 5.05
N ILE A 185 -8.58 14.04 5.46
CA ILE A 185 -8.20 13.35 6.70
C ILE A 185 -8.88 14.00 7.93
N ARG A 186 -8.96 15.35 7.98
CA ARG A 186 -9.68 16.04 9.07
C ARG A 186 -11.15 15.64 9.14
N GLU A 187 -11.81 15.52 7.99
CA GLU A 187 -13.22 15.13 7.90
C GLU A 187 -13.42 13.68 8.33
N VAL A 188 -12.55 12.78 7.87
CA VAL A 188 -12.58 11.35 8.24
C VAL A 188 -12.33 11.14 9.74
N LEU A 189 -11.37 11.85 10.33
CA LEU A 189 -11.11 11.79 11.78
C LEU A 189 -12.33 12.25 12.59
N LYS A 190 -12.99 13.34 12.17
CA LYS A 190 -14.21 13.81 12.84
C LYS A 190 -15.35 12.81 12.71
N LYS A 191 -15.55 12.24 11.53
CA LYS A 191 -16.63 11.29 11.22
C LYS A 191 -16.48 9.94 11.93
N ASN A 192 -15.29 9.33 11.84
CA ASN A 192 -15.09 7.93 12.25
C ASN A 192 -14.43 7.78 13.61
N TRP A 193 -13.69 8.80 14.07
CA TRP A 193 -12.94 8.77 15.34
C TRP A 193 -13.46 9.75 16.38
N SER A 194 -14.32 10.70 15.98
CA SER A 194 -14.73 11.84 16.83
C SER A 194 -13.54 12.64 17.36
N LEU A 195 -12.43 12.66 16.62
CA LEU A 195 -11.19 13.38 16.97
C LEU A 195 -11.02 14.62 16.10
N ASP A 196 -10.47 15.68 16.69
CA ASP A 196 -10.04 16.86 15.95
C ASP A 196 -8.54 16.78 15.65
N LEU A 197 -8.17 16.91 14.38
CA LEU A 197 -6.79 16.79 13.92
C LEU A 197 -5.87 17.81 14.60
N ASN A 198 -6.32 19.06 14.77
CA ASN A 198 -5.46 20.12 15.30
C ASN A 198 -5.12 19.86 16.76
N LYS A 199 -6.10 19.39 17.55
CA LYS A 199 -5.86 18.98 18.93
C LYS A 199 -4.96 17.75 19.03
N MET A 200 -5.20 16.75 18.18
CA MET A 200 -4.45 15.49 18.21
C MET A 200 -2.96 15.64 17.87
N MET A 201 -2.61 16.67 17.08
CA MET A 201 -1.26 16.96 16.61
C MET A 201 -0.65 18.21 17.27
N GLU A 202 -1.21 18.68 18.39
CA GLU A 202 -0.74 19.88 19.08
C GLU A 202 0.74 19.79 19.46
N HIS A 203 1.22 18.60 19.84
CA HIS A 203 2.64 18.35 20.17
C HIS A 203 3.59 18.51 18.98
N LEU A 204 3.09 18.51 17.75
CA LEU A 204 3.88 18.74 16.54
C LEU A 204 3.92 20.22 16.13
N MET A 205 3.15 21.08 16.81
CA MET A 205 3.11 22.51 16.53
C MET A 205 4.30 23.22 17.20
N THR A 206 4.84 24.20 16.50
CA THR A 206 5.83 25.15 17.01
C THR A 206 5.15 26.49 17.34
N GLU A 207 5.77 27.33 18.17
CA GLU A 207 5.22 28.64 18.56
C GLU A 207 4.89 29.57 17.37
N ALA A 208 5.50 29.32 16.21
CA ALA A 208 5.26 30.06 14.97
C ALA A 208 4.04 29.58 14.16
N ASP A 209 3.41 28.46 14.55
CA ASP A 209 2.29 27.88 13.83
C ASP A 209 0.96 28.47 14.34
N GLU A 210 0.09 28.96 13.43
CA GLU A 210 -1.20 29.60 13.76
C GLU A 210 -2.30 28.60 14.25
N GLY A 211 -1.91 27.52 14.91
CA GLY A 211 -2.85 26.52 15.47
C GLY A 211 -3.54 25.62 14.44
N VAL A 212 -3.15 25.68 13.16
CA VAL A 212 -3.69 24.85 12.07
C VAL A 212 -2.63 23.85 11.59
N VAL A 213 -2.97 22.57 11.56
CA VAL A 213 -2.07 21.50 11.08
C VAL A 213 -2.10 21.47 9.55
N GLY A 214 -1.11 22.11 8.91
CA GLY A 214 -0.92 22.08 7.46
C GLY A 214 0.11 21.05 7.01
N ILE A 215 0.59 21.24 5.78
CA ILE A 215 1.65 20.42 5.16
C ILE A 215 2.92 20.33 6.04
N PRO A 216 3.48 21.43 6.58
CA PRO A 216 4.72 21.36 7.35
C PRO A 216 4.60 20.51 8.61
N GLN A 217 3.47 20.62 9.32
CA GLN A 217 3.23 19.90 10.57
C GLN A 217 2.98 18.41 10.30
N MET A 218 2.29 18.08 9.22
CA MET A 218 2.10 16.68 8.79
C MET A 218 3.42 15.96 8.48
N ARG A 219 4.43 16.67 7.98
CA ARG A 219 5.77 16.10 7.73
C ARG A 219 6.53 15.75 9.02
N ARG A 220 6.15 16.36 10.15
CA ARG A 220 6.77 16.07 11.47
C ARG A 220 6.22 14.79 12.10
N LEU A 221 5.07 14.28 11.63
CA LEU A 221 4.52 13.01 12.07
C LEU A 221 5.32 11.85 11.47
N ILE A 222 6.11 11.17 12.31
CA ILE A 222 7.03 10.12 11.87
C ILE A 222 6.88 8.90 12.77
N PHE A 223 6.70 7.72 12.16
CA PHE A 223 6.82 6.42 12.81
C PHE A 223 8.01 5.68 12.20
N THR A 224 8.90 5.16 13.04
CA THR A 224 10.11 4.43 12.61
C THR A 224 10.49 3.32 13.58
N ASP A 225 11.33 2.41 13.12
CA ASP A 225 11.90 1.29 13.88
C ASP A 225 13.37 1.53 14.29
N PHE A 226 14.09 2.43 13.64
CA PHE A 226 15.51 2.63 13.94
C PHE A 226 15.80 3.56 15.15
N CYS A 227 14.81 4.28 15.69
CA CYS A 227 15.02 5.22 16.80
C CYS A 227 15.12 4.58 18.20
N GLY A 228 15.17 3.25 18.29
CA GLY A 228 15.40 2.52 19.55
C GLY A 228 16.87 2.55 20.01
N PRO A 229 17.16 2.32 21.29
CA PRO A 229 18.54 2.06 21.74
C PRO A 229 19.10 0.89 20.92
N ASP A 230 20.28 1.08 20.32
CA ASP A 230 20.98 0.12 19.43
C ASP A 230 20.42 -0.06 18.00
N GLY A 231 19.61 0.89 17.50
CA GLY A 231 19.04 0.78 16.14
C GLY A 231 17.96 -0.28 15.99
N LYS A 232 17.48 -0.82 17.12
CA LYS A 232 16.43 -1.84 17.20
C LYS A 232 15.28 -1.34 18.07
N GLY A 233 14.45 -0.49 17.50
CA GLY A 233 13.15 -0.12 18.06
C GLY A 233 12.03 -0.85 17.33
N GLY A 234 11.02 -1.35 18.05
CA GLY A 234 9.75 -1.67 17.39
C GLY A 234 9.17 -0.40 16.74
N TYR A 235 8.52 -0.55 15.58
CA TYR A 235 7.93 0.54 14.78
C TYR A 235 6.97 1.38 15.63
N ALA A 236 7.35 2.63 15.91
CA ALA A 236 6.65 3.48 16.88
C ALA A 236 6.78 4.97 16.54
N GLU A 237 5.90 5.77 17.13
CA GLU A 237 5.92 7.23 16.99
C GLU A 237 7.23 7.79 17.51
N VAL A 238 7.86 8.69 16.75
CA VAL A 238 9.03 9.46 17.16
C VAL A 238 8.54 10.81 17.70
N PRO A 239 8.60 11.06 19.02
CA PRO A 239 8.08 12.30 19.59
C PRO A 239 8.98 13.51 19.29
N ASP A 240 10.28 13.28 19.14
CA ASP A 240 11.29 14.31 18.89
C ASP A 240 12.00 14.07 17.55
N PRO A 241 11.75 14.91 16.52
CA PRO A 241 12.42 14.82 15.24
C PRO A 241 13.94 15.00 15.31
N GLN A 242 14.47 15.78 16.28
CA GLN A 242 15.92 16.01 16.40
C GLN A 242 16.64 14.71 16.74
N LYS A 243 16.08 13.94 17.67
CA LYS A 243 16.61 12.62 18.03
C LYS A 243 16.66 11.65 16.84
N ALA A 244 15.66 11.68 15.95
CA ALA A 244 15.71 10.87 14.73
C ALA A 244 16.84 11.30 13.80
N ILE A 245 17.08 12.60 13.64
CA ILE A 245 18.17 13.13 12.82
C ILE A 245 19.53 12.72 13.40
N GLU A 246 19.72 12.80 14.71
CA GLU A 246 20.96 12.37 15.38
C GLU A 246 21.26 10.89 15.12
N VAL A 247 20.24 10.04 15.24
CA VAL A 247 20.38 8.60 14.96
C VAL A 247 20.71 8.36 13.49
N CYS A 248 20.03 9.04 12.57
CA CYS A 248 20.33 8.95 11.14
C CYS A 248 21.76 9.40 10.80
N ASN A 249 22.25 10.49 11.40
CA ASN A 249 23.62 10.96 11.19
C ASN A 249 24.64 9.94 11.68
N THR A 250 24.37 9.30 12.82
CA THR A 250 25.23 8.23 13.34
C THR A 250 25.34 7.06 12.35
N PHE A 251 24.22 6.63 11.76
CA PHE A 251 24.24 5.57 10.74
C PHE A 251 24.79 6.03 9.39
N LEU A 252 24.75 7.32 9.09
CA LEU A 252 25.32 7.89 7.87
C LEU A 252 26.85 7.93 7.94
N ASP A 253 27.41 8.16 9.12
CA ASP A 253 28.86 8.05 9.35
C ASP A 253 29.38 6.61 9.14
N ASP A 254 28.51 5.60 9.30
CA ASP A 254 28.83 4.19 9.10
C ASP A 254 28.74 3.72 7.61
N TYR A 255 28.16 4.53 6.71
CA TYR A 255 27.92 4.21 5.29
C TYR A 255 29.07 4.67 4.36
#